data_AF-A0A4Q3LL07-F1
#
_entry.id   AF-A0A4Q3LL07-F1
#
_cell.length_a   1.000
_cell.length_b   1.000
_cell.length_c   1.000
_cell.angle_alpha   90.00
_cell.angle_beta   90.00
_cell.angle_gamma   90.00
#
_symmetry.space_group_name_H-M   'P 1'
#
loop_
_entity.id
_entity.type
_entity.pdbx_description
1 polymer ?
#
loop_
_entity_poly.entity_id
_entity_poly.type
_entity_poly.pdbx_seq_one_letter_code
_entity_poly.pdbx_strand_id
1 'polypeptide(L)'
;MSKRISANGQALHRAMASRMETEGAGKEPSEAESALIEERRLLKEERDKRKAQALQPKPSALDKLVRTHHPQAKEKKASKEAHEAGETKKPKPRRTRAEKHAEKAAALDAARRSPKKPAK
;
A
#
# COMPACT_ATOMS: atom_id res chain seq x y z
N MET A 1 5.87 7.48 5.79
CA MET A 1 6.86 7.30 6.88
C MET A 1 8.28 7.20 6.37
N SER A 2 8.59 6.29 5.44
CA SER A 2 9.95 6.13 4.88
C SER A 2 10.54 7.43 4.31
N LYS A 3 9.74 8.26 3.63
CA LYS A 3 10.17 9.58 3.16
C LYS A 3 10.64 10.51 4.29
N ARG A 4 9.93 10.53 5.43
CA ARG A 4 10.31 11.34 6.61
C ARG A 4 11.59 10.83 7.26
N ILE A 5 11.72 9.50 7.43
CA ILE A 5 12.95 8.87 7.94
C ILE A 5 14.15 9.18 7.04
N SER A 6 13.94 9.19 5.71
CA SER A 6 14.98 9.55 4.75
C SER A 6 15.36 11.03 4.84
N ALA A 7 14.38 11.93 4.90
CA ALA A 7 14.61 13.37 4.99
C ALA A 7 15.34 13.75 6.28
N ASN A 8 14.88 13.25 7.43
CA ASN A 8 15.57 13.41 8.71
C ASN A 8 16.99 12.81 8.65
N GLY A 9 17.16 11.63 8.04
CA GLY A 9 18.49 11.02 7.87
C GLY A 9 19.46 11.88 7.03
N GLN A 10 18.96 12.54 5.98
CA GLN A 10 19.75 13.49 5.18
C GLN A 10 20.09 14.75 5.97
N ALA A 11 19.14 15.29 6.74
CA ALA A 11 19.37 16.44 7.61
C ALA A 11 20.43 16.13 8.67
N LEU A 12 20.34 14.97 9.31
CA LEU A 12 21.31 14.52 10.31
C LEU A 12 22.70 14.35 9.70
N HIS A 13 22.80 13.74 8.52
CA HIS A 13 24.07 13.59 7.82
C HIS A 13 24.70 14.95 7.49
N ARG A 14 23.91 15.92 7.03
CA ARG A 14 24.40 17.26 6.74
C ARG A 14 24.90 17.96 8.01
N ALA A 15 24.14 17.89 9.10
CA ALA A 15 24.55 18.49 10.38
C ALA A 15 25.84 17.86 10.93
N MET A 16 25.95 16.52 10.89
CA MET A 16 27.17 15.82 11.28
C MET A 16 28.37 16.21 10.40
N ALA A 17 28.19 16.31 9.09
CA ALA A 17 29.25 16.72 8.16
C ALA A 17 29.73 18.15 8.47
N SER A 18 28.79 19.08 8.65
CA SER A 18 29.10 20.45 9.03
C SER A 18 29.86 20.51 10.38
N ARG A 19 29.44 19.75 11.40
CA ARG A 19 30.16 19.68 12.67
C ARG A 19 31.58 19.16 12.49
N MET A 20 31.77 18.11 11.68
CA MET A 20 33.11 17.57 11.41
C MET A 20 34.01 18.59 10.72
N GLU A 21 33.47 19.41 9.83
CA GLU A 21 34.20 20.46 9.12
C GLU A 21 34.56 21.65 10.04
N THR A 22 33.66 22.06 10.94
CA THR A 22 33.86 23.26 11.77
C THR A 22 34.54 23.00 13.10
N GLU A 23 34.22 21.88 13.75
CA GLU A 23 34.60 21.61 15.14
C GLU A 23 35.41 20.33 15.32
N GLY A 24 35.56 19.54 14.25
CA GLY A 24 36.28 18.28 14.25
C GLY A 24 35.47 17.09 14.74
N ALA A 25 35.97 15.88 14.45
CA ALA A 25 35.24 14.63 14.68
C ALA A 25 35.07 14.24 16.17
N GLY A 26 35.81 14.88 17.08
CA GLY A 26 35.78 14.57 18.52
C GLY A 26 34.75 15.36 19.32
N LYS A 27 34.00 16.27 18.70
CA LYS A 27 32.99 17.08 19.38
C LYS A 27 31.64 16.36 19.46
N GLU A 28 31.01 16.43 20.62
CA GLU A 28 29.67 15.90 20.84
C GLU A 28 28.62 16.51 19.90
N PRO A 29 27.55 15.77 19.54
CA PRO A 29 26.45 16.30 18.74
C PRO A 29 25.82 17.52 19.41
N SER A 30 25.55 18.54 18.60
CA SER A 30 24.76 19.70 19.03
C SER A 30 23.33 19.27 19.41
N GLU A 31 22.61 20.13 20.16
CA GLU A 31 21.20 19.90 20.52
C GLU A 31 20.31 19.69 19.28
N ALA A 32 20.63 20.34 18.17
CA ALA A 32 19.92 20.16 16.91
C ALA A 32 20.15 18.76 16.32
N GLU A 33 21.37 18.23 16.42
CA GLU A 33 21.69 16.87 15.98
C GLU A 33 21.09 15.81 16.88
N SER A 34 21.10 16.01 18.20
CA SER A 34 20.47 15.09 19.14
C SER A 34 18.96 15.02 18.91
N ALA A 35 18.30 16.15 18.70
CA ALA A 35 16.88 16.20 18.34
C ALA A 35 16.58 15.41 17.05
N LEU A 36 17.42 15.54 16.02
CA LEU A 36 17.28 14.76 14.78
C LEU A 36 17.48 13.26 15.01
N ILE A 37 18.42 12.85 15.88
CA ILE A 37 18.64 11.45 16.25
C ILE A 37 17.41 10.88 16.96
N GLU A 38 16.85 11.60 17.92
CA GLU A 38 15.66 11.20 18.66
C GLU A 38 14.43 11.11 17.77
N GLU A 39 14.19 12.11 16.92
CA GLU A 39 13.11 12.09 15.94
C GLU A 39 13.23 10.85 15.03
N ARG A 40 14.44 10.55 14.55
CA ARG A 40 14.68 9.37 13.72
C ARG A 40 14.36 8.07 14.44
N ARG A 41 14.69 7.99 15.74
CA ARG A 41 14.38 6.83 16.59
C ARG A 41 12.87 6.66 16.71
N LEU A 42 12.14 7.72 17.06
CA LEU A 42 10.68 7.69 17.16
C LEU A 42 10.02 7.28 15.85
N LEU A 43 10.50 7.79 14.71
CA LEU A 43 10.00 7.42 13.40
C LEU A 43 10.29 5.95 13.05
N LYS A 44 11.40 5.37 13.51
CA LYS A 44 11.65 3.93 13.31
C LYS A 44 10.74 3.09 14.21
N GLU A 45 10.58 3.48 15.46
CA GLU A 45 9.71 2.78 16.42
C GLU A 45 8.25 2.77 15.94
N GLU A 46 7.71 3.90 15.47
CA GLU A 46 6.35 3.93 14.94
C GLU A 46 6.23 3.12 13.63
N ARG A 47 7.26 3.09 12.77
CA ARG A 47 7.27 2.23 11.58
C ARG A 47 7.18 0.75 11.98
N ASP A 48 7.95 0.36 12.98
CA ASP A 48 8.05 -1.01 13.41
C ASP A 48 6.78 -1.44 14.17
N LYS A 49 6.15 -0.53 14.95
CA LYS A 49 4.80 -0.72 15.50
C LYS A 49 3.76 -1.00 14.40
N ARG A 50 3.75 -0.20 13.33
CA ARG A 50 2.82 -0.42 12.19
C ARG A 50 3.06 -1.75 11.49
N LYS A 51 4.33 -2.15 11.33
CA LYS A 51 4.68 -3.47 10.77
C LYS A 51 4.22 -4.60 11.66
N ALA A 52 4.45 -4.49 12.97
CA ALA A 52 4.01 -5.49 13.94
C ALA A 52 2.49 -5.65 13.92
N GLN A 53 1.73 -4.55 13.88
CA GLN A 53 0.26 -4.59 13.72
C GLN A 53 -0.18 -5.23 12.40
N ALA A 54 0.54 -4.98 11.31
CA ALA A 54 0.21 -5.57 10.01
C ALA A 54 0.48 -7.09 9.94
N LEU A 55 1.40 -7.59 10.76
CA LEU A 55 1.70 -9.02 10.89
C LEU A 55 0.68 -9.75 11.79
N GLN A 56 -0.06 -9.03 12.63
CA GLN A 56 -1.12 -9.65 13.42
C GLN A 56 -2.23 -10.19 12.51
N PRO A 57 -2.79 -11.39 12.83
CA PRO A 57 -3.90 -11.93 12.08
C PRO A 57 -5.06 -10.94 12.12
N LYS A 58 -5.54 -10.54 10.95
CA LYS A 58 -6.71 -9.66 10.87
C LYS A 58 -7.94 -10.43 11.33
N PRO A 59 -8.87 -9.80 12.08
CA PRO A 59 -10.12 -10.45 12.43
C PRO A 59 -10.82 -10.92 11.17
N SER A 60 -11.29 -12.17 11.21
CA SER A 60 -11.95 -12.82 10.09
C SER A 60 -13.26 -12.11 9.74
N ALA A 61 -13.80 -12.37 8.56
CA ALA A 61 -15.10 -11.82 8.18
C ALA A 61 -16.21 -12.24 9.16
N LEU A 62 -16.08 -13.42 9.79
CA LEU A 62 -16.99 -13.90 10.82
C LEU A 62 -16.80 -13.14 12.13
N ASP A 63 -15.56 -12.82 12.52
CA ASP A 63 -15.27 -12.00 13.72
C ASP A 63 -15.76 -10.55 13.57
N LYS A 64 -15.75 -10.05 12.33
CA LYS A 64 -16.29 -8.72 11.99
C LYS A 64 -17.80 -8.72 11.80
N LEU A 65 -18.42 -9.89 11.64
CA LEU A 65 -19.86 -10.05 11.61
C LEU A 65 -20.37 -9.94 13.04
N VAL A 66 -20.25 -8.74 13.62
CA VAL A 66 -21.13 -8.32 14.71
C VAL A 66 -22.52 -8.51 14.13
N ARG A 67 -23.26 -9.52 14.64
CA ARG A 67 -24.65 -9.77 14.30
C ARG A 67 -25.44 -8.54 14.74
N THR A 68 -25.47 -7.51 13.89
CA THR A 68 -26.37 -6.36 14.02
C THR A 68 -27.82 -6.78 13.81
N HIS A 69 -28.06 -8.00 13.34
CA HIS A 69 -29.34 -8.68 13.45
C HIS A 69 -29.66 -9.00 14.90
N HIS A 70 -30.16 -8.00 15.60
CA HIS A 70 -31.15 -8.23 16.64
C HIS A 70 -32.33 -8.91 15.93
N PRO A 71 -32.80 -10.08 16.37
CA PRO A 71 -34.04 -10.65 15.86
C PRO A 71 -35.19 -9.77 16.39
N GLN A 72 -35.39 -8.59 15.80
CA GLN A 72 -36.70 -7.97 15.87
C GLN A 72 -37.59 -8.83 14.99
N ALA A 73 -38.51 -9.56 15.64
CA ALA A 73 -39.50 -10.39 14.98
C ALA A 73 -40.30 -9.51 14.01
N LYS A 74 -39.95 -9.59 12.72
CA LYS A 74 -40.75 -8.96 11.67
C LYS A 74 -41.98 -9.84 11.46
N GLU A 75 -43.13 -9.34 11.86
CA GLU A 75 -44.43 -9.89 11.51
C GLU A 75 -44.50 -10.11 10.00
N LYS A 76 -44.87 -11.33 9.61
CA LYS A 76 -44.93 -11.76 8.21
C LYS A 76 -46.01 -10.95 7.48
N LYS A 77 -45.60 -10.08 6.54
CA LYS A 77 -46.48 -9.60 5.47
C LYS A 77 -46.18 -10.33 4.17
N ALA A 78 -47.27 -10.66 3.48
CA ALA A 78 -47.41 -11.60 2.39
C ALA A 78 -46.42 -11.41 1.24
N SER A 79 -46.10 -12.55 0.62
CA SER A 79 -45.34 -12.72 -0.62
C SER A 79 -45.80 -11.75 -1.71
N LYS A 80 -44.84 -11.02 -2.29
CA LYS A 80 -44.98 -10.47 -3.63
C LYS A 80 -44.16 -11.33 -4.59
N GLU A 81 -44.83 -11.70 -5.66
CA GLU A 81 -44.43 -12.64 -6.70
C GLU A 81 -43.10 -12.28 -7.33
N ALA A 82 -42.36 -13.34 -7.69
CA ALA A 82 -41.11 -13.26 -8.41
C ALA A 82 -41.34 -12.62 -9.79
N HIS A 83 -40.68 -11.49 -10.02
CA HIS A 83 -40.64 -10.86 -11.33
C HIS A 83 -39.87 -11.77 -12.29
N GLU A 84 -40.49 -12.05 -13.44
CA GLU A 84 -39.99 -12.95 -14.48
C GLU A 84 -38.54 -12.67 -14.88
N ALA A 85 -37.78 -13.75 -14.98
CA ALA A 85 -36.41 -13.76 -15.46
C ALA A 85 -36.37 -13.44 -16.97
N GLY A 86 -36.15 -12.16 -17.28
CA GLY A 86 -35.80 -11.73 -18.63
C GLY A 86 -34.53 -12.44 -19.13
N GLU A 87 -34.60 -12.93 -20.37
CA GLU A 87 -33.56 -13.61 -21.15
C GLU A 87 -32.12 -13.25 -20.75
N THR A 88 -31.45 -14.24 -20.14
CA THR A 88 -30.02 -14.14 -19.88
C THR A 88 -29.26 -14.34 -21.19
N LYS A 89 -28.81 -13.24 -21.80
CA LYS A 89 -27.77 -13.30 -22.85
C LYS A 89 -26.60 -14.12 -22.30
N LYS A 90 -26.22 -15.20 -23.00
CA LYS A 90 -25.11 -16.08 -22.60
C LYS A 90 -23.89 -15.21 -22.24
N PRO A 91 -23.30 -15.36 -21.04
CA PRO A 91 -22.15 -14.57 -20.66
C PRO A 91 -20.98 -14.91 -21.61
N LYS A 92 -20.43 -13.88 -22.27
CA LYS A 92 -19.19 -14.04 -23.05
C LYS A 92 -18.13 -14.67 -22.13
N PRO A 93 -17.36 -15.67 -22.61
CA PRO A 93 -16.31 -16.28 -21.80
C PRO A 93 -15.34 -15.18 -21.35
N ARG A 94 -15.22 -15.03 -20.02
CA ARG A 94 -14.28 -14.07 -19.43
C ARG A 94 -12.88 -14.60 -19.64
N ARG A 95 -12.04 -13.83 -20.34
CA ARG A 95 -10.62 -14.14 -20.48
C ARG A 95 -9.99 -14.36 -19.12
N THR A 96 -9.27 -15.46 -18.96
CA THR A 96 -8.57 -15.78 -17.71
C THR A 96 -7.44 -14.77 -17.46
N ARG A 97 -6.96 -14.71 -16.21
CA ARG A 97 -5.83 -13.83 -15.86
C ARG A 97 -4.57 -14.19 -16.67
N ALA A 98 -4.35 -15.48 -16.93
CA ALA A 98 -3.23 -15.98 -17.72
C ALA A 98 -3.27 -15.45 -19.16
N GLU A 99 -4.44 -15.52 -19.82
CA GLU A 99 -4.63 -14.99 -21.17
C GLU A 99 -4.34 -13.48 -21.25
N LYS A 100 -4.80 -12.70 -20.27
CA LYS A 100 -4.52 -11.26 -20.21
C LYS A 100 -3.02 -10.96 -20.08
N HIS A 101 -2.28 -11.77 -19.32
CA HIS A 101 -0.84 -11.60 -19.18
C HIS A 101 -0.09 -12.01 -20.45
N ALA A 102 -0.51 -13.10 -21.12
CA ALA A 102 0.08 -13.54 -22.38
C ALA A 102 -0.11 -12.50 -23.49
N GLU A 103 -1.31 -11.94 -23.63
CA GLU A 103 -1.62 -10.88 -24.60
C GLU A 103 -0.79 -9.62 -24.35
N LYS A 104 -0.63 -9.24 -23.07
CA LYS A 104 0.21 -8.10 -22.69
C LYS A 104 1.69 -8.34 -22.98
N ALA A 105 2.20 -9.54 -22.74
CA ALA A 105 3.58 -9.90 -23.06
C ALA A 105 3.81 -9.87 -24.59
N ALA A 106 2.91 -10.46 -25.36
CA ALA A 106 2.97 -10.46 -26.82
C ALA A 106 2.95 -9.05 -27.41
N ALA A 107 2.12 -8.15 -26.88
CA ALA A 107 2.07 -6.74 -27.30
C ALA A 107 3.38 -5.99 -27.01
N LEU A 108 4.01 -6.25 -25.85
CA LEU A 108 5.29 -5.64 -25.49
C LEU A 108 6.43 -6.16 -26.37
N ASP A 109 6.44 -7.45 -26.69
CA ASP A 109 7.46 -8.03 -27.58
C ASP A 109 7.28 -7.57 -29.03
N ALA A 110 6.04 -7.43 -29.50
CA ALA A 110 5.75 -6.85 -30.81
C ALA A 110 6.23 -5.38 -30.88
N ALA A 111 6.01 -4.59 -29.84
CA ALA A 111 6.51 -3.21 -29.77
C ALA A 111 8.05 -3.15 -29.78
N ARG A 112 8.74 -4.09 -29.12
CA ARG A 112 10.20 -4.19 -29.14
C ARG A 112 10.77 -4.61 -30.50
N ARG A 113 10.05 -5.46 -31.23
CA ARG A 113 10.45 -5.95 -32.56
C ARG A 113 10.06 -5.01 -33.69
N SER A 114 9.21 -4.01 -33.44
CA SER A 114 8.85 -3.03 -34.45
C SER A 114 10.09 -2.21 -34.86
N PRO A 115 10.41 -2.10 -36.16
CA PRO A 115 11.59 -1.36 -36.60
C PRO A 115 11.43 0.11 -36.26
N LYS A 116 12.31 0.63 -35.39
CA LYS A 116 12.44 2.07 -35.14
C LYS A 116 12.81 2.74 -36.46
N LYS A 117 11.87 3.50 -37.03
CA LYS A 117 12.18 4.40 -38.15
C LYS A 117 13.31 5.34 -37.70
N PRO A 118 14.44 5.42 -38.41
CA PRO A 118 15.43 6.45 -38.13
C PRO A 118 14.80 7.82 -38.39
N ALA A 119 14.97 8.75 -37.45
CA ALA A 119 14.59 10.14 -37.67
C ALA A 119 15.43 10.68 -38.85
N LYS A 120 14.75 11.32 -39.81
CA LYS A 120 15.40 12.10 -40.87
C LYS A 120 15.89 13.42 -40.31
#